data_AF-A0A8E4R969-F1
#
_entry.id   AF-A0A8E4R969-F1
#
_cell.length_a   1.000
_cell.length_b   1.000
_cell.length_c   1.000
_cell.angle_alpha   90.00
_cell.angle_beta   90.00
_cell.angle_gamma   90.00
#
_symmetry.space_group_name_H-M   'P 1'
#
loop_
_entity.id
_entity.type
_entity.pdbx_description
1 polymer ?
#
loop_
_entity_poly.entity_id
_entity_poly.type
_entity_poly.pdbx_seq_one_letter_code
_entity_poly.pdbx_strand_id
1 'polypeptide(L)'
;MTAEPLQRWEPDEQLVPSVLASPKASKRMQDLPGPDRCWLVAGLTVHGLTAKDIADRTGCSIRLVKSIRAEDMTQVCVVALRETRAFTDELRLVRSELAAKDREKGEVEAELGRVRLQLDRMIDAQITGGAVPVCSAGHAMTAYNTYIQKSTGKRFCRECHRDRQKRYRQAGKRGSSTGSSTSSTICVAPAVITVPAHE
;
A
#
# COMPACT_ATOMS: atom_id res chain seq x y z
N MET A 1 4.31 -25.21 39.79
CA MET A 1 3.55 -25.79 38.66
C MET A 1 3.36 -24.68 37.64
N THR A 2 4.30 -24.55 36.70
CA THR A 2 4.19 -23.60 35.58
C THR A 2 3.23 -24.20 34.57
N ALA A 3 2.05 -23.60 34.42
CA ALA A 3 1.09 -24.01 33.39
C ALA A 3 1.74 -23.79 32.01
N GLU A 4 1.91 -24.87 31.27
CA GLU A 4 2.31 -24.82 29.87
C GLU A 4 1.20 -24.09 29.10
N PRO A 5 1.52 -23.04 28.31
CA PRO A 5 0.49 -22.26 27.64
C PRO A 5 -0.23 -23.15 26.63
N LEU A 6 -1.55 -23.23 26.75
CA LEU A 6 -2.39 -23.92 25.78
C LEU A 6 -2.09 -23.36 24.39
N GLN A 7 -1.58 -24.21 23.50
CA GLN A 7 -1.27 -23.82 22.13
C GLN A 7 -2.57 -23.42 21.43
N ARG A 8 -2.75 -22.11 21.24
CA ARG A 8 -3.90 -21.55 20.53
C ARG A 8 -3.75 -21.90 19.05
N TRP A 9 -4.77 -22.54 18.49
CA TRP A 9 -4.81 -22.76 17.04
C TRP A 9 -4.96 -21.42 16.31
N GLU A 10 -4.21 -21.24 15.24
CA GLU A 10 -4.27 -20.09 14.34
C GLU A 10 -4.49 -20.57 12.91
N PRO A 11 -5.37 -19.91 12.13
CA PRO A 11 -5.61 -20.30 10.75
C PRO A 11 -4.39 -20.01 9.86
N ASP A 12 -4.03 -20.96 8.99
CA ASP A 12 -3.07 -20.72 7.91
C ASP A 12 -3.73 -19.91 6.77
N GLU A 13 -3.34 -18.65 6.63
CA GLU A 13 -3.87 -17.73 5.62
C GLU A 13 -3.56 -18.18 4.17
N GLN A 14 -2.53 -19.01 3.96
CA GLN A 14 -2.11 -19.47 2.64
C GLN A 14 -2.70 -20.82 2.25
N LEU A 15 -3.35 -21.53 3.18
CA LEU A 15 -3.91 -22.85 2.92
C LEU A 15 -5.04 -22.81 1.85
N VAL A 16 -5.96 -21.86 1.96
CA VAL A 16 -7.07 -21.73 1.00
C VAL A 16 -6.58 -21.21 -0.36
N PRO A 17 -5.80 -20.12 -0.44
CA PRO A 17 -5.25 -19.64 -1.72
C PRO A 17 -4.42 -20.69 -2.47
N SER A 18 -3.58 -21.45 -1.76
CA SER A 18 -2.75 -22.49 -2.39
C SER A 18 -3.59 -23.61 -3.01
N VAL A 19 -4.67 -24.03 -2.35
CA VAL A 19 -5.60 -25.03 -2.89
C VAL A 19 -6.43 -24.46 -4.04
N LEU A 20 -6.76 -23.16 -4.03
CA LEU A 20 -7.47 -22.52 -5.14
C LEU A 20 -6.58 -22.36 -6.39
N ALA A 21 -5.30 -22.05 -6.20
CA ALA A 21 -4.34 -21.84 -7.28
C ALA A 21 -4.02 -23.11 -8.07
N SER A 22 -4.10 -24.29 -7.44
CA SER A 22 -3.86 -25.58 -8.09
C SER A 22 -5.17 -26.35 -8.34
N PRO A 23 -5.36 -27.00 -9.50
CA PRO A 23 -6.52 -27.87 -9.75
C PRO A 23 -6.66 -29.02 -8.74
N LYS A 24 -5.54 -29.45 -8.14
CA LYS A 24 -5.49 -30.52 -7.14
C LYS A 24 -4.71 -30.05 -5.92
N ALA A 25 -5.26 -30.28 -4.73
CA ALA A 25 -4.60 -29.94 -3.47
C ALA A 25 -3.30 -30.73 -3.31
N SER A 26 -2.24 -30.06 -2.87
CA SER A 26 -0.93 -30.68 -2.59
C SER A 26 -0.96 -31.57 -1.35
N LYS A 27 -1.67 -31.15 -0.30
CA LYS A 27 -1.91 -31.93 0.92
C LYS A 27 -3.25 -32.64 0.84
N ARG A 28 -3.31 -33.89 1.29
CA ARG A 28 -4.59 -34.61 1.39
C ARG A 28 -5.34 -34.12 2.63
N MET A 29 -6.67 -34.25 2.59
CA MET A 29 -7.53 -33.86 3.70
C MET A 29 -7.18 -34.57 5.02
N GLN A 30 -6.65 -35.81 4.95
CA GLN A 30 -6.26 -36.60 6.13
C GLN A 30 -4.98 -36.11 6.81
N ASP A 31 -4.12 -35.40 6.06
CA ASP A 31 -2.82 -34.93 6.55
C ASP A 31 -2.95 -33.59 7.31
N LEU A 32 -4.14 -32.99 7.29
CA LEU A 32 -4.44 -31.72 7.95
C LEU A 32 -5.04 -31.96 9.34
N PRO A 33 -4.62 -31.20 10.37
CA PRO A 33 -5.24 -31.26 11.69
C PRO A 33 -6.70 -30.81 11.62
N GLY A 34 -7.50 -31.21 12.61
CA GLY A 34 -8.96 -30.97 12.64
C GLY A 34 -9.36 -29.53 12.30
N PRO A 35 -8.85 -28.53 13.04
CA PRO A 35 -9.17 -27.14 12.78
C PRO A 35 -8.78 -26.66 11.36
N ASP A 36 -7.64 -27.10 10.81
CA ASP A 36 -7.22 -26.73 9.46
C ASP A 36 -8.12 -27.31 8.37
N ARG A 37 -8.68 -28.51 8.59
CA ARG A 37 -9.69 -29.08 7.69
C ARG A 37 -10.95 -28.22 7.67
N CYS A 38 -11.40 -27.79 8.84
CA CYS A 38 -12.56 -26.91 8.99
C CYS A 38 -12.31 -25.56 8.32
N TRP A 39 -11.13 -24.98 8.51
CA TRP A 39 -10.69 -23.75 7.85
C TRP A 39 -10.67 -23.89 6.33
N LEU A 40 -10.07 -24.96 5.80
CA LEU A 40 -10.01 -25.22 4.36
C LEU A 40 -11.41 -25.38 3.76
N VAL A 41 -12.26 -26.21 4.37
CA VAL A 41 -13.64 -26.44 3.88
C VAL A 41 -14.48 -25.17 3.98
N ALA A 42 -14.35 -24.39 5.06
CA ALA A 42 -15.00 -23.09 5.20
C ALA A 42 -14.57 -22.12 4.10
N GLY A 43 -13.26 -21.98 3.89
CA GLY A 43 -12.66 -21.15 2.84
C GLY A 43 -13.21 -21.48 1.47
N LEU A 44 -13.08 -22.73 1.03
CA LEU A 44 -13.56 -23.16 -0.27
C LEU A 44 -15.08 -22.97 -0.42
N THR A 45 -15.85 -23.13 0.66
CA THR A 45 -17.30 -22.87 0.66
C THR A 45 -17.61 -21.38 0.50
N VAL A 46 -16.88 -20.49 1.17
CA VAL A 46 -17.01 -19.03 1.01
C VAL A 46 -16.60 -18.57 -0.40
N HIS A 47 -15.67 -19.27 -1.03
CA HIS A 47 -15.32 -19.11 -2.45
C HIS A 47 -16.35 -19.70 -3.44
N GLY A 48 -17.43 -20.29 -2.94
CA GLY A 48 -18.55 -20.77 -3.75
C GLY A 48 -18.39 -22.19 -4.31
N LEU A 49 -17.38 -22.96 -3.89
CA LEU A 49 -17.21 -24.33 -4.35
C LEU A 49 -18.27 -25.26 -3.72
N THR A 50 -18.81 -26.17 -4.53
CA THR A 50 -19.75 -27.17 -4.04
C THR A 50 -19.03 -28.25 -3.24
N ALA A 51 -19.77 -29.05 -2.47
CA ALA A 51 -19.18 -30.18 -1.74
C ALA A 51 -18.53 -31.21 -2.68
N LYS A 52 -19.04 -31.33 -3.92
CA LYS A 52 -18.45 -32.18 -4.96
C LYS A 52 -17.12 -31.60 -5.44
N ASP A 53 -17.07 -30.32 -5.75
CA ASP A 53 -15.84 -29.67 -6.24
C ASP A 53 -14.73 -29.72 -5.19
N ILE A 54 -15.09 -29.53 -3.91
CA ILE A 54 -14.15 -29.64 -2.79
C ILE A 54 -13.63 -31.08 -2.67
N ALA A 55 -14.52 -32.08 -2.75
CA ALA A 55 -14.15 -33.49 -2.69
C ALA A 55 -13.18 -33.87 -3.83
N ASP A 56 -13.51 -33.47 -5.07
CA ASP A 56 -12.69 -33.73 -6.26
C ASP A 56 -11.31 -33.03 -6.15
N ARG A 57 -11.28 -31.77 -5.71
CA ARG A 57 -10.04 -30.99 -5.57
C ARG A 57 -9.12 -31.49 -4.45
N THR A 58 -9.70 -31.96 -3.34
CA THR A 58 -8.94 -32.44 -2.17
C THR A 58 -8.72 -33.95 -2.16
N GLY A 59 -9.25 -34.67 -3.15
CA GLY A 59 -9.11 -36.12 -3.28
C GLY A 59 -9.79 -36.90 -2.15
N CYS A 60 -10.91 -36.39 -1.63
CA CYS A 60 -11.64 -37.02 -0.52
C CYS A 60 -13.11 -37.32 -0.89
N SER A 61 -13.85 -37.95 0.02
CA SER A 61 -15.26 -38.29 -0.23
C SER A 61 -16.19 -37.09 0.04
N ILE A 62 -17.26 -36.98 -0.75
CA ILE A 62 -18.31 -35.96 -0.54
C ILE A 62 -18.92 -36.08 0.88
N ARG A 63 -19.03 -37.31 1.42
CA ARG A 63 -19.51 -37.53 2.78
C ARG A 63 -18.61 -36.89 3.83
N LEU A 64 -17.29 -37.00 3.67
CA LEU A 64 -16.33 -36.37 4.56
C LEU A 64 -16.42 -34.83 4.50
N VAL A 65 -16.56 -34.26 3.30
CA VAL A 65 -16.73 -32.79 3.17
C VAL A 65 -18.00 -32.33 3.89
N LYS A 66 -19.10 -33.07 3.74
CA LYS A 66 -20.37 -32.75 4.42
C LYS A 66 -20.28 -32.89 5.94
N SER A 67 -19.56 -33.90 6.46
CA SER A 67 -19.37 -34.04 7.90
C SER A 67 -18.55 -32.90 8.47
N ILE A 68 -17.42 -32.55 7.82
CA ILE A 68 -16.58 -31.41 8.24
C ILE A 68 -17.38 -30.11 8.19
N ARG A 69 -18.20 -29.91 7.15
CA ARG A 69 -19.07 -28.72 7.03
C ARG A 69 -20.08 -28.61 8.16
N ALA A 70 -20.53 -29.72 8.73
CA ALA A 70 -21.47 -29.74 9.84
C ALA A 70 -20.79 -29.46 11.20
N GLU A 71 -19.46 -29.46 11.28
CA GLU A 71 -18.75 -29.15 12.52
C GLU A 71 -18.91 -27.67 12.91
N ASP A 72 -19.10 -27.41 14.20
CA ASP A 72 -19.26 -26.05 14.75
C ASP A 72 -18.07 -25.15 14.42
N MET A 73 -16.85 -25.71 14.47
CA MET A 73 -15.62 -24.99 14.10
C MET A 73 -15.68 -24.50 12.65
N THR A 74 -16.26 -25.27 11.73
CA THR A 74 -16.41 -24.85 10.33
C THR A 74 -17.39 -23.69 10.21
N GLN A 75 -18.46 -23.68 10.99
CA GLN A 75 -19.40 -22.55 11.01
C GLN A 75 -18.73 -21.28 11.52
N VAL A 76 -17.92 -21.37 12.58
CA VAL A 76 -17.11 -20.24 13.09
C VAL A 76 -16.14 -19.74 12.03
N CYS A 77 -15.43 -20.64 11.34
CA CYS A 77 -14.52 -20.27 10.25
C CYS A 77 -15.25 -19.57 9.09
N VAL A 78 -16.46 -20.01 8.73
CA VAL A 78 -17.27 -19.37 7.68
C VAL A 78 -17.64 -17.94 8.06
N VAL A 79 -18.05 -17.71 9.30
CA VAL A 79 -18.36 -16.36 9.80
C VAL A 79 -17.11 -15.48 9.76
N ALA A 80 -16.00 -15.96 10.32
CA ALA A 80 -14.74 -15.23 10.35
C ALA A 80 -14.28 -14.82 8.93
N LEU A 81 -14.29 -15.76 7.97
CA LEU A 81 -13.90 -15.49 6.59
C LEU A 81 -14.82 -14.47 5.88
N ARG A 82 -16.13 -14.53 6.14
CA ARG A 82 -17.08 -13.56 5.59
C ARG A 82 -16.85 -12.16 6.15
N GLU A 83 -16.60 -12.06 7.46
CA GLU A 83 -16.26 -10.80 8.12
C GLU A 83 -14.94 -10.23 7.59
N THR A 84 -13.88 -11.05 7.51
CA THR A 84 -12.59 -10.62 6.95
C THR A 84 -12.72 -10.09 5.52
N ARG A 85 -13.55 -10.75 4.69
CA ARG A 85 -13.83 -10.28 3.32
C ARG A 85 -14.56 -8.94 3.33
N ALA A 86 -15.60 -8.78 4.15
CA ALA A 86 -16.35 -7.53 4.28
C ALA A 86 -15.44 -6.37 4.71
N PHE A 87 -14.57 -6.60 5.71
CA PHE A 87 -13.60 -5.59 6.16
C PHE A 87 -12.57 -5.25 5.09
N THR A 88 -12.13 -6.25 4.31
CA THR A 88 -11.17 -6.01 3.22
C THR A 88 -11.79 -5.14 2.11
N ASP A 89 -13.05 -5.41 1.77
CA ASP A 89 -13.80 -4.64 0.77
C ASP A 89 -14.04 -3.20 1.26
N GLU A 90 -14.44 -3.01 2.52
CA GLU A 90 -14.59 -1.70 3.15
C GLU A 90 -13.27 -0.92 3.18
N LEU A 91 -12.18 -1.56 3.61
CA LEU A 91 -10.86 -0.93 3.65
C LEU A 91 -10.39 -0.50 2.24
N ARG A 92 -10.71 -1.27 1.21
CA ARG A 92 -10.42 -0.90 -0.19
C ARG A 92 -11.19 0.35 -0.61
N LEU A 93 -12.46 0.46 -0.26
CA LEU A 93 -13.28 1.64 -0.54
C LEU A 93 -12.74 2.87 0.20
N VAL A 94 -12.49 2.75 1.50
CA VAL A 94 -11.94 3.84 2.32
C VAL A 94 -10.59 4.32 1.81
N ARG A 95 -9.70 3.40 1.41
CA ARG A 95 -8.41 3.77 0.79
C ARG A 95 -8.58 4.54 -0.51
N SER A 96 -9.56 4.15 -1.34
CA SER A 96 -9.84 4.85 -2.60
C SER A 96 -10.40 6.25 -2.36
N GLU A 97 -11.25 6.42 -1.35
CA GLU A 97 -11.83 7.70 -0.96
C GLU A 97 -10.76 8.63 -0.36
N LEU A 98 -9.92 8.11 0.54
CA LEU A 98 -8.80 8.86 1.11
C LEU A 98 -7.86 9.38 0.01
N ALA A 99 -7.53 8.54 -0.97
CA ALA A 99 -6.70 8.94 -2.11
C ALA A 99 -7.38 9.99 -3.01
N ALA A 100 -8.71 10.04 -3.09
CA ALA A 100 -9.43 11.11 -3.77
C ALA A 100 -9.40 12.42 -2.96
N LYS A 101 -9.61 12.33 -1.65
CA LYS A 101 -9.59 13.49 -0.74
C LYS A 101 -8.21 14.12 -0.61
N ASP A 102 -7.14 13.33 -0.62
CA ASP A 102 -5.78 13.85 -0.63
C ASP A 102 -5.47 14.64 -1.91
N ARG A 103 -6.02 14.22 -3.06
CA ARG A 103 -5.88 14.97 -4.32
C ARG A 103 -6.65 16.29 -4.27
N GLU A 104 -7.91 16.25 -3.86
CA GLU A 104 -8.77 17.44 -3.69
C GLU A 104 -8.12 18.45 -2.73
N LYS A 105 -7.60 17.97 -1.59
CA LYS A 105 -6.86 18.80 -0.64
C LYS A 105 -5.62 19.42 -1.28
N GLY A 106 -4.84 18.65 -2.04
CA GLY A 106 -3.66 19.16 -2.74
C GLY A 106 -3.98 20.27 -3.75
N GLU A 107 -5.11 20.17 -4.45
CA GLU A 107 -5.58 21.20 -5.39
C GLU A 107 -5.97 22.49 -4.65
N VAL A 108 -6.74 22.36 -3.56
CA VAL A 108 -7.14 23.51 -2.73
C VAL A 108 -5.94 24.18 -2.09
N GLU A 109 -4.99 23.42 -1.54
CA GLU A 109 -3.75 23.97 -0.97
C GLU A 109 -2.92 24.70 -2.03
N ALA A 110 -2.86 24.18 -3.26
CA ALA A 110 -2.17 24.84 -4.36
C ALA A 110 -2.86 26.16 -4.78
N GLU A 111 -4.19 26.17 -4.87
CA GLU A 111 -4.96 27.38 -5.19
C GLU A 111 -4.83 28.44 -4.10
N LEU A 112 -4.98 28.04 -2.84
CA LEU A 112 -4.77 28.93 -1.70
C LEU A 112 -3.34 29.47 -1.65
N GLY A 113 -2.34 28.67 -2.06
CA GLY A 113 -0.97 29.14 -2.27
C GLY A 113 -0.86 30.22 -3.35
N ARG A 114 -1.54 30.05 -4.49
CA ARG A 114 -1.58 31.05 -5.57
C ARG A 114 -2.24 32.36 -5.12
N VAL A 115 -3.40 32.28 -4.47
CA VAL A 115 -4.16 33.44 -4.00
C VAL A 115 -3.37 34.22 -2.96
N ARG A 116 -2.72 33.53 -1.99
CA ARG A 116 -1.86 34.20 -1.01
C ARG A 116 -0.71 34.95 -1.67
N LEU A 117 -0.04 34.33 -2.65
CA LEU A 117 1.04 34.99 -3.38
C LEU A 117 0.56 36.23 -4.16
N GLN A 118 -0.65 36.19 -4.72
CA GLN A 118 -1.25 37.36 -5.37
C GLN A 118 -1.54 38.48 -4.36
N LEU A 119 -2.12 38.14 -3.22
CA LEU A 119 -2.40 39.10 -2.14
C LEU A 119 -1.10 39.74 -1.63
N ASP A 120 -0.06 38.95 -1.39
CA ASP A 120 1.25 39.44 -0.95
C ASP A 120 1.83 40.46 -1.94
N ARG A 121 1.72 40.19 -3.25
CA ARG A 121 2.16 41.13 -4.30
C ARG A 121 1.36 42.45 -4.27
N MET A 122 0.06 42.39 -4.04
CA MET A 122 -0.79 43.59 -3.96
C MET A 122 -0.44 44.42 -2.72
N ILE A 123 -0.21 43.76 -1.58
CA ILE A 123 0.19 44.41 -0.33
C ILE A 123 1.57 45.07 -0.50
N ASP A 124 2.55 44.36 -1.06
CA ASP A 124 3.90 44.87 -1.30
C ASP A 124 3.88 46.11 -2.20
N ALA A 125 3.08 46.08 -3.28
CA ALA A 125 2.91 47.21 -4.18
C ALA A 125 2.32 48.44 -3.47
N GLN A 126 1.35 48.23 -2.58
CA GLN A 126 0.72 49.31 -1.83
C GLN A 126 1.64 49.90 -0.75
N ILE A 127 2.43 49.07 -0.06
CA ILE A 127 3.33 49.51 1.02
C ILE A 127 4.52 50.33 0.47
N THR A 128 5.06 49.97 -0.68
CA THR A 128 6.29 50.56 -1.21
C THR A 128 6.07 51.73 -2.18
N GLY A 129 4.82 52.05 -2.53
CA GLY A 129 4.49 53.17 -3.42
C GLY A 129 4.96 53.01 -4.87
N GLY A 130 5.29 51.77 -5.29
CA GLY A 130 5.77 51.42 -6.62
C GLY A 130 6.14 49.94 -6.72
N ALA A 131 6.33 49.41 -7.94
CA ALA A 131 6.59 47.98 -8.15
C ALA A 131 7.92 47.55 -7.52
N VAL A 132 7.87 46.81 -6.40
CA VAL A 132 9.05 46.16 -5.81
C VAL A 132 9.64 45.18 -6.82
N PRO A 133 10.95 45.22 -7.11
CA PRO A 133 11.57 44.22 -7.97
C PRO A 133 11.38 42.83 -7.35
N VAL A 134 10.75 41.91 -8.08
CA VAL A 134 10.47 40.54 -7.66
C VAL A 134 11.42 39.57 -8.37
N CYS A 135 11.85 38.51 -7.67
CA CYS A 135 12.61 37.44 -8.32
C CYS A 135 11.69 36.53 -9.15
N SER A 136 12.26 35.65 -9.99
CA SER A 136 11.49 34.74 -10.86
C SER A 136 10.57 33.76 -10.11
N ALA A 137 10.82 33.53 -8.82
CA ALA A 137 9.96 32.72 -7.95
C ALA A 137 8.87 33.54 -7.24
N GLY A 138 8.83 34.86 -7.42
CA GLY A 138 7.82 35.74 -6.84
C GLY A 138 8.17 36.36 -5.48
N HIS A 139 9.37 36.14 -4.93
CA HIS A 139 9.80 36.80 -3.69
C HIS A 139 10.25 38.24 -3.93
N ALA A 140 9.84 39.16 -3.06
CA ALA A 140 10.26 40.55 -3.08
C ALA A 140 11.78 40.70 -2.89
N MET A 141 12.45 41.38 -3.82
CA MET A 141 13.90 41.66 -3.76
C MET A 141 14.14 42.95 -2.97
N THR A 142 13.85 42.91 -1.67
CA THR A 142 14.22 43.98 -0.74
C THR A 142 15.72 43.98 -0.46
N ALA A 143 16.25 45.04 0.15
CA ALA A 143 17.65 45.09 0.59
C ALA A 143 18.01 43.93 1.53
N TYR A 144 17.04 43.44 2.32
CA TYR A 144 17.22 42.31 3.22
C TYR A 144 17.18 40.96 2.48
N ASN A 145 16.22 40.75 1.57
CA ASN A 145 16.03 39.47 0.87
C ASN A 145 16.96 39.28 -0.35
N THR A 146 17.81 40.26 -0.61
CA THR A 146 18.79 40.22 -1.70
C THR A 146 20.20 40.03 -1.12
N TYR A 147 21.01 39.20 -1.77
CA TYR A 147 22.46 39.20 -1.57
C TYR A 147 23.17 39.28 -2.92
N ILE A 148 24.35 39.90 -2.91
CA ILE A 148 25.19 40.07 -4.10
C ILE A 148 26.35 39.09 -4.00
N GLN A 149 26.54 38.25 -5.01
CA GLN A 149 27.65 37.31 -5.03
C GLN A 149 28.96 38.05 -5.34
N LYS A 150 29.92 38.02 -4.40
CA LYS A 150 31.20 38.75 -4.51
C LYS A 150 32.01 38.44 -5.78
N SER A 151 31.93 37.21 -6.29
CA SER A 151 32.71 36.77 -7.46
C SER A 151 32.12 37.20 -8.80
N THR A 152 30.79 37.42 -8.89
CA THR A 152 30.09 37.60 -10.18
C THR A 152 29.26 38.89 -10.22
N GLY A 153 29.08 39.57 -9.09
CA GLY A 153 28.25 40.78 -8.97
C GLY A 153 26.74 40.56 -9.15
N LYS A 154 26.29 39.33 -9.41
CA LYS A 154 24.88 38.99 -9.64
C LYS A 154 24.08 39.03 -8.33
N ARG A 155 22.83 39.50 -8.42
CA ARG A 155 21.85 39.54 -7.32
C ARG A 155 21.11 38.22 -7.20
N PHE A 156 20.98 37.70 -5.98
CA PHE A 156 20.26 36.46 -5.69
C PHE A 156 19.27 36.65 -4.54
N CYS A 157 18.17 35.89 -4.59
CA CYS A 157 17.13 35.87 -3.57
C CYS A 157 17.50 34.90 -2.42
N ARG A 158 17.44 35.38 -1.17
CA ARG A 158 17.73 34.57 0.02
C ARG A 158 16.65 33.52 0.30
N GLU A 159 15.38 33.82 0.05
CA GLU A 159 14.28 32.83 0.16
C GLU A 159 14.47 31.67 -0.81
N CYS A 160 14.74 31.94 -2.10
CA CYS A 160 14.99 30.89 -3.09
C CYS A 160 16.15 29.98 -2.69
N HIS A 161 17.18 30.54 -2.05
CA HIS A 161 18.29 29.77 -1.51
C HIS A 161 17.85 28.88 -0.33
N ARG A 162 17.04 29.41 0.61
CA ARG A 162 16.45 28.64 1.72
C ARG A 162 15.58 27.48 1.22
N ASP A 163 14.72 27.73 0.24
CA ASP A 163 13.86 26.69 -0.35
C ASP A 163 14.67 25.60 -1.04
N ARG A 164 15.69 25.99 -1.81
CA ARG A 164 16.60 25.03 -2.46
C ARG A 164 17.33 24.18 -1.43
N GLN A 165 17.79 24.78 -0.34
CA GLN A 165 18.44 24.06 0.76
C GLN A 165 17.46 23.13 1.49
N LYS A 166 16.20 23.54 1.68
CA LYS A 166 15.13 22.71 2.26
C LYS A 166 14.84 21.49 1.38
N ARG A 167 14.73 21.68 0.06
CA ARG A 167 14.57 20.59 -0.93
C ARG A 167 15.75 19.62 -0.88
N TYR A 168 16.98 20.12 -0.83
CA TYR A 168 18.19 19.30 -0.68
C TYR A 168 18.17 18.45 0.60
N ARG A 169 17.80 19.04 1.75
CA ARG A 169 17.69 18.31 3.03
C ARG A 169 16.61 17.23 2.99
N GLN A 170 15.47 17.51 2.35
CA GLN A 170 14.37 16.54 2.21
C GLN A 170 14.74 15.38 1.27
N ALA A 171 15.45 15.66 0.17
CA ALA A 171 15.97 14.64 -0.73
C ALA A 171 17.04 13.75 -0.05
N GLY A 172 17.94 14.34 0.75
CA GLY A 172 18.96 13.61 1.51
C GLY A 172 18.37 12.66 2.57
N LYS A 173 17.29 13.08 3.26
CA LYS A 173 16.57 12.21 4.22
C LYS A 173 15.87 11.02 3.56
N ARG A 174 15.47 11.13 2.29
CA ARG A 174 14.93 10.02 1.50
C ARG A 174 16.01 9.07 0.98
N GLY A 175 17.23 9.56 0.77
CA GLY A 175 18.37 8.75 0.35
C GLY A 175 19.09 8.00 1.48
N SER A 176 19.06 8.51 2.71
CA SER A 176 19.79 7.92 3.85
C SER A 176 19.09 6.74 4.53
N SER A 177 17.88 6.35 4.11
CA SER A 177 17.20 5.13 4.61
C SER A 177 17.52 3.87 3.80
N THR A 178 18.43 3.95 2.82
CA THR A 178 18.80 2.81 1.96
C THR A 178 20.27 2.48 2.17
N GLY A 179 20.59 1.77 3.25
CA GLY A 179 21.95 1.29 3.49
C GLY A 179 22.22 0.74 4.89
N SER A 180 21.70 -0.44 5.21
CA SER A 180 22.45 -1.56 5.83
C SER A 180 21.50 -2.68 6.28
N SER A 181 21.22 -3.62 5.39
CA SER A 181 21.09 -5.03 5.77
C SER A 181 21.39 -5.87 4.53
N THR A 182 22.58 -6.49 4.56
CA THR A 182 22.97 -7.54 3.64
C THR A 182 22.09 -8.76 3.86
N SER A 183 21.31 -9.14 2.85
CA SER A 183 20.86 -10.52 2.66
C SER A 183 20.82 -10.81 1.18
N SER A 184 21.77 -11.65 0.76
CA SER A 184 21.81 -12.26 -0.56
C SER A 184 20.48 -12.94 -0.86
N THR A 185 19.85 -12.59 -1.97
CA THR A 185 18.94 -13.50 -2.66
C THR A 185 19.25 -13.41 -4.15
N ILE A 186 19.59 -14.58 -4.69
CA ILE A 186 19.98 -14.85 -6.06
C ILE A 186 18.80 -14.53 -6.99
N CYS A 187 19.02 -13.65 -7.97
CA CYS A 187 18.07 -13.42 -9.05
C CYS A 187 18.30 -14.48 -10.15
N VAL A 188 17.37 -15.43 -10.30
CA VAL A 188 17.28 -16.27 -11.49
C VAL A 188 16.41 -15.55 -12.51
N ALA A 189 16.95 -15.31 -13.71
CA ALA A 189 16.27 -14.64 -14.81
C ALA A 189 15.13 -15.52 -15.40
N PRO A 190 13.96 -14.97 -15.76
CA PRO A 190 12.95 -15.73 -16.47
C PRO A 190 13.31 -15.82 -17.97
N ALA A 191 13.27 -17.04 -18.49
CA ALA A 191 13.42 -17.37 -19.90
C ALA A 191 12.23 -16.85 -20.73
N VAL A 192 12.52 -16.25 -21.88
CA VAL A 192 11.55 -15.81 -22.89
C VAL A 192 11.07 -17.05 -23.65
N ILE A 193 9.77 -17.35 -23.58
CA ILE A 193 9.13 -18.37 -24.41
C ILE A 193 8.55 -17.66 -25.64
N THR A 194 9.12 -17.94 -26.80
CA THR A 194 8.58 -17.57 -28.11
C THR A 194 7.53 -18.59 -28.55
N VAL A 195 6.33 -18.12 -28.92
CA VAL A 195 5.24 -18.94 -29.48
C VAL A 195 5.39 -18.99 -31.00
N PRO A 196 5.37 -20.16 -31.66
CA PRO A 196 5.39 -20.24 -33.12
C PRO A 196 4.02 -19.93 -33.70
N ALA A 197 4.00 -19.14 -34.78
CA ALA A 197 2.83 -18.89 -35.61
C ALA A 197 2.47 -20.15 -36.41
N HIS A 198 1.19 -20.50 -36.39
CA HIS A 198 0.60 -21.54 -37.24
C HIS A 198 0.38 -21.00 -38.67
N GLU A 199 0.78 -21.80 -39.66
CA GLU A 199 0.13 -21.88 -40.99
C GLU A 199 -0.86 -23.05 -41.00
#